data_AF-A0A1Y2I1E4-F1
#
_entry.id   AF-A0A1Y2I1E4-F1
#
_cell.length_a   1.000
_cell.length_b   1.000
_cell.length_c   1.000
_cell.angle_alpha   90.00
_cell.angle_beta   90.00
_cell.angle_gamma   90.00
#
_symmetry.space_group_name_H-M   'P 1'
#
loop_
_entity.id
_entity.type
_entity.pdbx_description
1 polymer ?
#
loop_
_entity_poly.entity_id
_entity_poly.type
_entity_poly.pdbx_seq_one_letter_code
_entity_poly.pdbx_strand_id
1 'polypeptide(L)'
;MTLEPMDGLDMMTPEVIAKCVDVMKEINDMGVPILLRFSHEMNGAWYKWGQRPVQYKATWIALTRAVRDKAKLTSMVWSPNTISGYPWSDKMLPKPGSDEFRALDTNGDGAITGADDALAPYYPGAEYVDWIGQSAFHFGPYPFGTNTLPDAGGVAGMLGPILAFARTPAARGGADKPIKPFGIFEAGATYHPKPTNGEFADGTDAGMKRNVDMKTSWLTQMTSEAAYNLGVRLAMWFDFAKVEMEGGSVGLDRDFALTKNEQVREAARRVLATSVAVGAVRD
;
A
#
# COMPACT_ATOMS: atom_id res chain seq x y z
N MET A 1 -0.31 9.95 -7.29
CA MET A 1 -1.37 9.48 -8.20
C MET A 1 -1.38 7.97 -8.19
N THR A 2 -2.50 7.33 -7.88
CA THR A 2 -2.66 5.88 -8.09
C THR A 2 -3.36 5.66 -9.43
N LEU A 3 -2.79 4.82 -10.29
CA LEU A 3 -3.37 4.49 -11.60
C LEU A 3 -3.88 3.04 -11.57
N GLU A 4 -5.19 2.90 -11.73
CA GLU A 4 -5.92 1.66 -11.49
C GLU A 4 -6.62 1.19 -12.77
N PRO A 5 -6.09 0.18 -13.46
CA PRO A 5 -6.77 -0.40 -14.61
C PRO A 5 -7.93 -1.27 -14.12
N MET A 6 -9.08 -0.65 -13.83
CA MET A 6 -10.25 -1.29 -13.20
C MET A 6 -10.80 -2.49 -13.97
N ASP A 7 -10.49 -2.60 -15.27
CA ASP A 7 -10.83 -3.76 -16.12
C ASP A 7 -9.70 -4.78 -16.29
N GLY A 8 -8.65 -4.68 -15.49
CA GLY A 8 -7.49 -5.58 -15.49
C GLY A 8 -6.41 -5.13 -16.47
N LEU A 9 -5.26 -5.82 -16.44
CA LEU A 9 -4.06 -5.38 -17.18
C LEU A 9 -4.21 -5.47 -18.70
N ASP A 10 -5.13 -6.29 -19.22
CA ASP A 10 -5.40 -6.39 -20.66
C ASP A 10 -5.87 -5.06 -21.27
N MET A 11 -6.48 -4.18 -20.47
CA MET A 11 -6.92 -2.87 -20.94
C MET A 11 -5.77 -1.90 -21.20
N MET A 12 -4.57 -2.17 -20.69
CA MET A 12 -3.39 -1.30 -20.81
C MET A 12 -2.70 -1.48 -22.17
N THR A 13 -3.45 -1.28 -23.25
CA THR A 13 -2.91 -1.28 -24.62
C THR A 13 -1.93 -0.11 -24.82
N PRO A 14 -1.11 -0.11 -25.89
CA PRO A 14 -0.24 1.03 -26.21
C PRO A 14 -1.00 2.37 -26.27
N GLU A 15 -2.22 2.37 -26.80
CA GLU A 15 -3.06 3.57 -26.90
C GLU A 15 -3.55 4.04 -25.53
N VAL A 16 -3.91 3.11 -24.63
CA VAL A 16 -4.31 3.46 -23.26
C VAL A 16 -3.12 3.97 -22.46
N ILE A 17 -1.97 3.32 -22.56
CA ILE A 17 -0.71 3.79 -21.96
C ILE A 17 -0.39 5.21 -22.45
N ALA A 18 -0.48 5.45 -23.76
CA ALA A 18 -0.22 6.78 -24.33
C ALA A 18 -1.15 7.85 -23.72
N LYS A 19 -2.45 7.57 -23.61
CA LYS A 19 -3.42 8.50 -22.98
C LYS A 19 -3.09 8.77 -21.51
N CYS A 20 -2.77 7.73 -20.74
CA CYS A 20 -2.37 7.91 -19.34
C CYS A 20 -1.12 8.81 -19.23
N VAL A 21 -0.14 8.60 -20.10
CA VAL A 21 1.10 9.39 -20.11
C VAL A 21 0.88 10.82 -20.58
N ASP A 22 -0.04 11.06 -21.52
CA ASP A 22 -0.37 12.42 -21.97
C ASP A 22 -0.99 13.23 -20.81
N VAL A 23 -1.85 12.63 -19.98
CA VAL A 23 -2.35 13.28 -18.74
C VAL A 23 -1.21 13.60 -17.76
N MET A 24 -0.27 12.67 -17.58
CA MET A 24 0.90 12.91 -16.71
C MET A 24 1.78 14.03 -17.26
N LYS A 25 1.94 14.10 -18.59
CA LYS A 25 2.67 15.16 -19.26
C LYS A 25 1.99 16.51 -19.04
N GLU A 26 0.67 16.62 -19.21
CA GLU A 26 -0.08 17.85 -18.94
C GLU A 26 0.15 18.35 -17.51
N ILE A 27 0.15 17.44 -16.53
CA ILE A 27 0.46 17.78 -15.13
C ILE A 27 1.92 18.22 -14.96
N ASN A 28 2.86 17.54 -15.61
CA ASN A 28 4.28 17.93 -15.59
C ASN A 28 4.52 19.29 -16.27
N ASP A 29 3.78 19.63 -17.32
CA ASP A 29 3.87 20.93 -18.02
C ASP A 29 3.41 22.09 -17.11
N MET A 30 2.56 21.82 -16.11
CA MET A 30 2.21 22.76 -15.04
C MET A 30 3.30 22.88 -13.96
N GLY A 31 4.43 22.19 -14.11
CA GLY A 31 5.53 22.15 -13.16
C GLY A 31 5.27 21.25 -11.94
N VAL A 32 4.24 20.40 -11.98
CA VAL A 32 3.85 19.54 -10.85
C VAL A 32 4.47 18.14 -11.04
N PRO A 33 5.35 17.69 -10.12
CA PRO A 33 5.89 16.34 -10.17
C PRO A 33 4.86 15.30 -9.70
N ILE A 34 4.99 14.07 -10.19
CA ILE A 34 4.05 12.98 -9.90
C ILE A 34 4.81 11.80 -9.29
N LEU A 35 4.31 11.28 -8.17
CA LEU A 35 4.60 9.92 -7.72
C LEU A 35 3.50 9.00 -8.27
N LEU A 36 3.81 8.18 -9.27
CA LEU A 36 2.88 7.29 -9.96
C LEU A 36 2.90 5.90 -9.32
N ARG A 37 1.83 5.57 -8.60
CA ARG A 37 1.57 4.26 -8.00
C ARG A 37 0.66 3.45 -8.93
N PHE A 38 1.25 2.76 -9.91
CA PHE A 38 0.50 1.97 -10.90
C PHE A 38 0.14 0.58 -10.35
N SER A 39 -1.12 0.15 -10.54
CA SER A 39 -1.60 -1.20 -10.21
C SER A 39 -1.08 -1.69 -8.85
N HIS A 40 -1.24 -0.84 -7.83
CA HIS A 40 -0.79 -1.10 -6.47
C HIS A 40 -1.34 -2.42 -5.93
N GLU A 41 -0.66 -2.97 -4.93
CA GLU A 41 -1.09 -4.21 -4.25
C GLU A 41 -1.33 -5.38 -5.22
N MET A 42 -0.60 -5.40 -6.33
CA MET A 42 -0.62 -6.41 -7.38
C MET A 42 -0.41 -7.83 -6.88
N ASN A 43 0.19 -7.99 -5.70
CA ASN A 43 0.39 -9.28 -5.09
C ASN A 43 -0.94 -9.83 -4.52
N GLY A 44 -1.84 -8.97 -4.02
CA GLY A 44 -3.14 -9.35 -3.45
C GLY A 44 -4.18 -9.94 -4.43
N ALA A 45 -5.31 -10.39 -3.87
CA ALA A 45 -6.38 -11.11 -4.59
C ALA A 45 -7.72 -10.34 -4.69
N TRP A 46 -7.73 -9.02 -4.51
CA TRP A 46 -8.95 -8.18 -4.53
C TRP A 46 -9.09 -7.30 -5.76
N TYR A 47 -8.03 -7.13 -6.55
CA TYR A 47 -8.06 -6.36 -7.79
C TYR A 47 -7.94 -7.25 -9.02
N LYS A 48 -8.52 -6.84 -10.15
CA LYS A 48 -8.44 -7.59 -11.42
C LYS A 48 -7.02 -7.73 -11.97
N TRP A 49 -6.09 -6.87 -11.54
CA TRP A 49 -4.67 -6.95 -11.87
C TRP A 49 -3.85 -7.79 -10.87
N GLY A 50 -4.46 -8.25 -9.78
CA GLY A 50 -3.81 -9.00 -8.72
C GLY A 50 -3.47 -10.43 -9.16
N GLN A 51 -2.43 -11.03 -8.56
CA GLN A 51 -2.01 -12.43 -8.83
C GLN A 51 -1.57 -12.71 -10.28
N ARG A 52 -1.07 -11.68 -10.98
CA ARG A 52 -0.64 -11.74 -12.40
C ARG A 52 0.79 -11.22 -12.62
N PRO A 53 1.84 -11.78 -11.99
CA PRO A 53 3.19 -11.23 -12.00
C PRO A 53 3.83 -11.07 -13.39
N VAL A 54 3.58 -11.99 -14.32
CA VAL A 54 4.16 -11.95 -15.67
C VAL A 54 3.58 -10.78 -16.45
N GLN A 55 2.25 -10.71 -16.53
CA GLN A 55 1.56 -9.62 -17.21
C GLN A 55 1.80 -8.27 -16.52
N TYR A 56 1.84 -8.26 -15.18
CA TYR A 56 2.12 -7.06 -14.39
C TYR A 56 3.48 -6.45 -14.77
N LYS A 57 4.55 -7.25 -14.77
CA LYS A 57 5.89 -6.75 -15.12
C LYS A 57 5.96 -6.24 -16.56
N ALA A 58 5.37 -6.96 -17.51
CA ALA A 58 5.35 -6.54 -18.91
C ALA A 58 4.66 -5.17 -19.07
N THR A 59 3.49 -5.00 -18.43
CA THR A 59 2.72 -3.76 -18.46
C THR A 59 3.45 -2.61 -17.75
N TRP A 60 4.05 -2.89 -16.58
CA TRP A 60 4.87 -1.93 -15.85
C TRP A 60 6.01 -1.38 -16.69
N ILE A 61 6.76 -2.25 -17.36
CA ILE A 61 7.90 -1.88 -18.19
C ILE A 61 7.45 -1.02 -19.38
N ALA A 62 6.35 -1.40 -20.04
CA ALA A 62 5.78 -0.63 -21.15
C ALA A 62 5.35 0.78 -20.70
N LEU A 63 4.61 0.87 -19.59
CA LEU A 63 4.20 2.15 -19.00
C LEU A 63 5.41 3.00 -18.59
N THR A 64 6.39 2.41 -17.91
CA THR A 64 7.59 3.13 -17.44
C THR A 64 8.37 3.72 -18.60
N ARG A 65 8.52 2.99 -19.72
CA ARG A 65 9.18 3.49 -20.93
C ARG A 65 8.44 4.70 -21.50
N ALA A 66 7.12 4.64 -21.60
CA ALA A 66 6.31 5.74 -22.10
C ALA A 66 6.33 6.96 -21.17
N VAL A 67 6.21 6.76 -19.85
CA VAL A 67 6.36 7.82 -18.83
C VAL A 67 7.72 8.49 -18.97
N ARG A 68 8.79 7.70 -19.04
CA ARG A 68 10.14 8.22 -19.19
C ARG A 68 10.39 8.91 -20.51
N ASP A 69 9.60 8.65 -21.56
CA ASP A 69 9.71 9.34 -22.83
C ASP A 69 9.09 10.74 -22.79
N LYS A 70 7.89 10.88 -22.19
CA LYS A 70 7.10 12.13 -22.27
C LYS A 70 6.91 12.89 -20.96
N ALA A 71 6.79 12.20 -19.82
CA ALA A 71 6.42 12.77 -18.52
C ALA A 71 7.61 12.73 -17.52
N LYS A 72 8.64 13.54 -17.80
CA LYS A 72 9.95 13.47 -17.11
C LYS A 72 9.94 13.85 -15.62
N LEU A 73 8.89 14.52 -15.14
CA LEU A 73 8.72 14.84 -13.70
C LEU A 73 7.87 13.78 -12.98
N THR A 74 7.72 12.59 -13.55
CA THR A 74 6.97 11.48 -12.98
C THR A 74 7.91 10.36 -12.53
N SER A 75 7.83 9.99 -11.25
CA SER A 75 8.55 8.85 -10.66
C SER A 75 7.65 7.64 -10.49
N MET A 76 8.17 6.46 -10.81
CA MET A 76 7.48 5.18 -10.70
C MET A 76 7.56 4.62 -9.27
N VAL A 77 6.40 4.34 -8.65
CA VAL A 77 6.26 3.83 -7.28
C VAL A 77 5.78 2.39 -7.25
N TRP A 78 6.67 1.44 -6.97
CA TRP A 78 6.31 0.02 -6.84
C TRP A 78 5.87 -0.27 -5.41
N SER A 79 4.57 -0.55 -5.22
CA SER A 79 3.94 -0.62 -3.90
C SER A 79 3.06 -1.87 -3.76
N PRO A 80 3.62 -3.03 -3.38
CA PRO A 80 2.86 -4.23 -3.01
C PRO A 80 2.09 -4.03 -1.69
N ASN A 81 1.19 -4.97 -1.38
CA ASN A 81 0.63 -5.14 -0.03
C ASN A 81 1.60 -5.97 0.85
N THR A 82 1.37 -5.97 2.15
CA THR A 82 2.05 -6.86 3.11
C THR A 82 1.98 -8.32 2.65
N ILE A 83 3.04 -9.07 2.95
CA ILE A 83 3.13 -10.51 2.67
C ILE A 83 2.32 -11.34 3.67
N SER A 84 1.92 -10.74 4.80
CA SER A 84 1.09 -11.42 5.79
C SER A 84 -0.25 -11.79 5.18
N GLY A 85 -0.51 -13.10 5.08
CA GLY A 85 -1.72 -13.63 4.47
C GLY A 85 -1.55 -14.09 3.03
N TYR A 86 -0.37 -13.95 2.39
CA TYR A 86 -0.09 -14.58 1.09
C TYR A 86 -0.41 -16.09 1.12
N PRO A 87 -1.10 -16.67 0.13
CA PRO A 87 -1.54 -16.07 -1.14
C PRO A 87 -2.96 -15.46 -1.13
N TRP A 88 -3.49 -15.05 0.02
CA TRP A 88 -4.77 -14.34 0.28
C TRP A 88 -6.06 -15.07 -0.10
N SER A 89 -6.16 -15.60 -1.32
CA SER A 89 -7.29 -16.38 -1.82
C SER A 89 -6.84 -17.26 -2.97
N ASP A 90 -7.48 -18.42 -3.09
CA ASP A 90 -7.37 -19.34 -4.22
C ASP A 90 -8.14 -18.87 -5.47
N LYS A 91 -9.13 -17.98 -5.33
CA LYS A 91 -10.06 -17.61 -6.42
C LYS A 91 -9.41 -16.86 -7.58
N MET A 92 -8.38 -16.07 -7.28
CA MET A 92 -7.67 -15.26 -8.28
C MET A 92 -6.35 -15.91 -8.70
N LEU A 93 -6.01 -17.08 -8.15
CA LEU A 93 -4.77 -17.77 -8.47
C LEU A 93 -4.74 -18.17 -9.95
N PRO A 94 -3.58 -18.04 -10.61
CA PRO A 94 -3.40 -18.55 -11.94
C PRO A 94 -3.62 -20.06 -12.03
N LYS A 95 -4.06 -20.52 -13.20
CA LYS A 95 -4.22 -21.95 -13.46
C LYS A 95 -2.87 -22.67 -13.35
N PRO A 96 -2.79 -23.84 -12.69
CA PRO A 96 -1.60 -24.67 -12.67
C PRO A 96 -1.03 -24.89 -14.08
N GLY A 97 0.29 -24.77 -14.22
CA GLY A 97 0.98 -24.90 -15.51
C GLY A 97 0.90 -23.69 -16.44
N SER A 98 0.27 -22.58 -16.06
CA SER A 98 0.42 -21.30 -16.75
C SER A 98 1.77 -20.64 -16.43
N ASP A 99 2.20 -19.67 -17.24
CA ASP A 99 3.40 -18.86 -16.94
C ASP A 99 3.25 -18.06 -15.65
N GLU A 100 2.04 -17.54 -15.40
CA GLU A 100 1.69 -16.83 -14.17
C GLU A 100 1.82 -17.75 -12.95
N PHE A 101 1.34 -19.00 -13.04
CA PHE A 101 1.50 -19.98 -11.96
C PHE A 101 2.96 -20.29 -11.69
N ARG A 102 3.73 -20.60 -12.74
CA ARG A 102 5.18 -20.87 -12.62
C ARG A 102 5.95 -19.70 -12.02
N ALA A 103 5.49 -18.46 -12.23
CA ALA A 103 6.12 -17.29 -11.66
C ALA A 103 5.80 -17.11 -10.16
N LEU A 104 4.67 -17.64 -9.69
CA LEU A 104 4.26 -17.57 -8.28
C LEU A 104 4.69 -18.78 -7.45
N ASP A 105 4.87 -19.95 -8.08
CA ASP A 105 5.49 -21.15 -7.51
C ASP A 105 7.02 -20.99 -7.53
N THR A 106 7.51 -20.14 -6.63
CA THR A 106 8.91 -19.71 -6.58
C THR A 106 9.85 -20.75 -6.00
N ASN A 107 9.31 -21.71 -5.23
CA ASN A 107 10.08 -22.84 -4.72
C ASN A 107 10.01 -24.08 -5.65
N GLY A 108 9.11 -24.09 -6.64
CA GLY A 108 8.97 -25.13 -7.65
C GLY A 108 8.35 -26.43 -7.14
N ASP A 109 7.59 -26.38 -6.04
CA ASP A 109 6.97 -27.56 -5.43
C ASP A 109 5.61 -27.93 -6.04
N GLY A 110 5.11 -27.13 -6.99
CA GLY A 110 3.85 -27.33 -7.67
C GLY A 110 2.64 -26.75 -6.93
N ALA A 111 2.83 -25.95 -5.88
CA ALA A 111 1.79 -25.27 -5.13
C ALA A 111 2.18 -23.83 -4.77
N ILE A 112 1.25 -22.89 -4.94
CA ILE A 112 1.44 -21.50 -4.48
C ILE A 112 1.04 -21.42 -3.01
N THR A 113 2.00 -21.21 -2.11
CA THR A 113 1.81 -21.23 -0.65
C THR A 113 2.52 -20.06 0.03
N GLY A 114 2.38 -19.95 1.36
CA GLY A 114 3.13 -18.97 2.15
C GLY A 114 4.66 -19.20 2.18
N ALA A 115 5.15 -20.30 1.61
CA ALA A 115 6.59 -20.55 1.44
C ALA A 115 7.17 -19.84 0.21
N ASP A 116 6.32 -19.32 -0.68
CA ASP A 116 6.75 -18.59 -1.88
C ASP A 116 7.10 -17.14 -1.61
N ASP A 117 7.95 -16.57 -2.48
CA ASP A 117 8.27 -15.15 -2.45
C ASP A 117 7.07 -14.33 -2.98
N ALA A 118 6.40 -13.66 -2.04
CA ALA A 118 5.24 -12.82 -2.31
C ALA A 118 5.53 -11.49 -3.03
N LEU A 119 6.81 -11.16 -3.27
CA LEU A 119 7.27 -9.84 -3.74
C LEU A 119 8.05 -9.94 -5.05
N ALA A 120 9.11 -10.75 -5.08
CA ALA A 120 10.07 -10.84 -6.18
C ALA A 120 9.43 -11.15 -7.55
N PRO A 121 8.40 -12.00 -7.67
CA PRO A 121 7.73 -12.26 -8.96
C PRO A 121 7.21 -11.00 -9.64
N TYR A 122 6.81 -9.99 -8.88
CA TYR A 122 6.23 -8.73 -9.37
C TYR A 122 7.24 -7.61 -9.57
N TYR A 123 8.49 -7.77 -9.13
CA TYR A 123 9.48 -6.71 -9.23
C TYR A 123 9.99 -6.57 -10.68
N PRO A 124 9.79 -5.41 -11.33
CA PRO A 124 10.06 -5.27 -12.76
C PRO A 124 11.54 -5.04 -13.10
N GLY A 125 12.39 -4.85 -12.08
CA GLY A 125 13.80 -4.48 -12.23
C GLY A 125 14.08 -3.08 -11.66
N ALA A 126 15.26 -2.92 -11.06
CA ALA A 126 15.64 -1.68 -10.37
C ALA A 126 15.75 -0.48 -11.30
N GLU A 127 15.99 -0.72 -12.58
CA GLU A 127 15.99 0.32 -13.60
C GLU A 127 14.59 0.84 -13.91
N TYR A 128 13.50 0.16 -13.55
CA TYR A 128 12.11 0.61 -13.81
C TYR A 128 11.38 1.13 -12.56
N VAL A 129 12.08 1.21 -11.42
CA VAL A 129 11.50 1.61 -10.13
C VAL A 129 12.28 2.79 -9.55
N ASP A 130 11.57 3.85 -9.21
CA ASP A 130 12.16 5.04 -8.58
C ASP A 130 11.92 5.05 -7.07
N TRP A 131 10.73 4.61 -6.63
CA TRP A 131 10.33 4.46 -5.23
C TRP A 131 9.80 3.06 -4.95
N ILE A 132 10.08 2.55 -3.75
CA ILE A 132 9.41 1.36 -3.20
C ILE A 132 8.40 1.82 -2.15
N GLY A 133 7.27 1.13 -2.03
CA GLY A 133 6.30 1.45 -1.00
C GLY A 133 5.51 0.26 -0.50
N GLN A 134 4.63 0.52 0.46
CA GLN A 134 3.63 -0.42 0.93
C GLN A 134 2.41 0.32 1.48
N SER A 135 1.26 -0.33 1.44
CA SER A 135 0.12 0.04 2.28
C SER A 135 0.32 -0.48 3.72
N ALA A 136 -0.11 0.27 4.73
CA ALA A 136 0.08 -0.07 6.14
C ALA A 136 -1.18 0.22 6.98
N PHE A 137 -2.08 -0.76 7.05
CA PHE A 137 -3.35 -0.64 7.76
C PHE A 137 -3.40 -1.49 9.03
N HIS A 138 -3.84 -0.89 10.12
CA HIS A 138 -4.26 -1.60 11.33
C HIS A 138 -5.76 -1.86 11.29
N PHE A 139 -6.15 -3.11 11.06
CA PHE A 139 -7.55 -3.58 11.07
C PHE A 139 -7.94 -4.29 12.39
N GLY A 140 -6.99 -4.47 13.31
CA GLY A 140 -7.16 -5.37 14.44
C GLY A 140 -7.06 -6.86 14.04
N PRO A 141 -7.38 -7.79 14.96
CA PRO A 141 -7.28 -9.23 14.70
C PRO A 141 -8.37 -9.70 13.72
N TYR A 142 -8.02 -10.64 12.83
CA TYR A 142 -9.00 -11.35 12.00
C TYR A 142 -10.00 -12.14 12.89
N PRO A 143 -11.32 -12.17 12.61
CA PRO A 143 -12.04 -11.72 11.40
C PRO A 143 -12.41 -10.22 11.37
N PHE A 144 -11.55 -9.35 11.92
CA PHE A 144 -11.72 -7.90 11.99
C PHE A 144 -13.01 -7.47 12.71
N GLY A 145 -13.26 -6.16 12.79
CA GLY A 145 -14.47 -5.64 13.41
C GLY A 145 -14.37 -5.37 14.92
N THR A 146 -13.17 -5.46 15.51
CA THR A 146 -12.95 -5.11 16.93
C THR A 146 -12.00 -3.91 17.05
N ASN A 147 -12.23 -3.07 18.06
CA ASN A 147 -11.46 -1.83 18.28
C ASN A 147 -10.22 -2.08 19.17
N THR A 148 -9.26 -2.86 18.67
CA THR A 148 -8.02 -3.17 19.39
C THR A 148 -6.94 -2.14 19.13
N LEU A 149 -6.11 -1.85 20.14
CA LEU A 149 -4.95 -0.97 19.95
C LEU A 149 -3.93 -1.62 19.00
N PRO A 150 -3.23 -0.83 18.17
CA PRO A 150 -2.05 -1.33 17.47
C PRO A 150 -0.95 -1.74 18.45
N ASP A 151 -0.26 -2.83 18.14
CA ASP A 151 0.91 -3.28 18.92
C ASP A 151 2.06 -2.26 18.82
N ALA A 152 2.88 -2.21 19.87
CA ALA A 152 4.13 -1.46 19.83
C ALA A 152 5.04 -2.02 18.74
N GLY A 153 5.47 -1.16 17.80
CA GLY A 153 6.29 -1.58 16.67
C GLY A 153 5.52 -2.28 15.54
N GLY A 154 4.18 -2.30 15.58
CA GLY A 154 3.36 -2.89 14.53
C GLY A 154 3.64 -2.36 13.13
N VAL A 155 3.92 -1.06 12.97
CA VAL A 155 4.34 -0.48 11.67
C VAL A 155 5.67 -1.09 11.24
N ALA A 156 6.68 -1.12 12.12
CA ALA A 156 8.00 -1.65 11.80
C ALA A 156 7.93 -3.14 11.42
N GLY A 157 7.16 -3.93 12.17
CA GLY A 157 6.92 -5.34 11.87
C GLY A 157 6.26 -5.54 10.50
N MET A 158 5.26 -4.73 10.17
CA MET A 158 4.56 -4.79 8.88
C MET A 158 5.45 -4.39 7.70
N LEU A 159 6.35 -3.43 7.89
CA LEU A 159 7.27 -2.97 6.83
C LEU A 159 8.53 -3.85 6.71
N GLY A 160 8.84 -4.66 7.72
CA GLY A 160 10.08 -5.45 7.79
C GLY A 160 10.37 -6.25 6.51
N PRO A 161 9.43 -7.06 6.01
CA PRO A 161 9.65 -7.87 4.81
C PRO A 161 9.97 -7.05 3.55
N ILE A 162 9.20 -5.99 3.26
CA ILE A 162 9.43 -5.15 2.07
C ILE A 162 10.73 -4.34 2.19
N LEU A 163 11.08 -3.89 3.41
CA LEU A 163 12.35 -3.20 3.66
C LEU A 163 13.55 -4.14 3.53
N ALA A 164 13.40 -5.41 3.90
CA ALA A 164 14.42 -6.42 3.64
C ALA A 164 14.59 -6.66 2.14
N PHE A 165 13.49 -6.81 1.40
CA PHE A 165 13.51 -6.92 -0.06
C PHE A 165 14.21 -5.71 -0.72
N ALA A 166 13.86 -4.49 -0.31
CA ALA A 166 14.43 -3.24 -0.84
C ALA A 166 15.95 -3.12 -0.67
N ARG A 167 16.55 -3.87 0.26
CA ARG A 167 17.99 -3.89 0.53
C ARG A 167 18.74 -4.95 -0.28
N THR A 168 18.05 -5.86 -0.95
CA THR A 168 18.68 -6.87 -1.80
C THR A 168 19.43 -6.22 -2.98
N PRO A 169 20.51 -6.83 -3.51
CA PRO A 169 21.15 -6.34 -4.73
C PRO A 169 20.19 -6.28 -5.93
N ALA A 170 19.25 -7.22 -6.02
CA ALA A 170 18.24 -7.26 -7.08
C ALA A 170 17.33 -6.02 -7.06
N ALA A 171 16.81 -5.65 -5.88
CA ALA A 171 15.96 -4.45 -5.73
C ALA A 171 16.73 -3.13 -5.92
N ARG A 172 18.05 -3.14 -5.73
CA ARG A 172 18.89 -1.95 -5.87
C ARG A 172 19.50 -1.81 -7.26
N GLY A 173 19.58 -2.89 -8.04
CA GLY A 173 20.28 -2.93 -9.32
C GLY A 173 21.80 -3.08 -9.17
N GLY A 174 22.24 -3.69 -8.08
CA GLY A 174 23.65 -3.87 -7.71
C GLY A 174 23.89 -3.70 -6.21
N ALA A 175 24.90 -4.40 -5.67
CA ALA A 175 25.22 -4.33 -4.25
C ALA A 175 25.80 -2.96 -3.82
N ASP A 176 26.38 -2.23 -4.76
CA ASP A 176 26.94 -0.87 -4.64
C ASP A 176 25.89 0.24 -4.76
N LYS A 177 24.69 -0.09 -5.26
CA LYS A 177 23.63 0.91 -5.49
C LYS A 177 22.94 1.31 -4.19
N PRO A 178 22.51 2.58 -4.06
CA PRO A 178 21.76 3.04 -2.90
C PRO A 178 20.40 2.34 -2.83
N ILE A 179 19.85 2.24 -1.62
CA ILE A 179 18.48 1.78 -1.40
C ILE A 179 17.53 2.83 -2.00
N LYS A 180 16.52 2.36 -2.74
CA LYS A 180 15.46 3.22 -3.28
C LYS A 180 14.70 3.91 -2.14
N PRO A 181 14.27 5.17 -2.28
CA PRO A 181 13.45 5.81 -1.26
C PRO A 181 12.17 4.99 -1.01
N PHE A 182 11.79 4.89 0.26
CA PHE A 182 10.63 4.11 0.70
C PHE A 182 9.49 5.01 1.18
N GLY A 183 8.25 4.70 0.79
CA GLY A 183 7.06 5.40 1.24
C GLY A 183 5.95 4.47 1.76
N ILE A 184 5.23 4.93 2.78
CA ILE A 184 3.93 4.36 3.16
C ILE A 184 2.88 5.14 2.34
N PHE A 185 2.41 4.55 1.23
CA PHE A 185 1.56 5.25 0.27
C PHE A 185 0.07 5.21 0.62
N GLU A 186 -0.29 4.38 1.60
CA GLU A 186 -1.64 4.28 2.12
C GLU A 186 -1.57 3.70 3.52
N ALA A 187 -2.29 4.26 4.48
CA ALA A 187 -2.28 3.77 5.84
C ALA A 187 -3.48 4.25 6.64
N GLY A 188 -3.80 3.51 7.69
CA GLY A 188 -4.79 3.96 8.66
C GLY A 188 -4.98 2.94 9.79
N ALA A 189 -5.54 3.39 10.90
CA ALA A 189 -6.05 2.51 11.94
C ALA A 189 -7.58 2.56 11.91
N THR A 190 -8.19 1.39 11.72
CA THR A 190 -9.63 1.27 11.53
C THR A 190 -10.34 1.39 12.87
N TYR A 191 -11.22 2.38 13.02
CA TYR A 191 -12.22 2.37 14.08
C TYR A 191 -13.52 1.79 13.53
N HIS A 192 -14.16 0.90 14.30
CA HIS A 192 -15.44 0.31 14.01
C HIS A 192 -16.51 0.97 14.89
N PRO A 193 -17.41 1.79 14.32
CA PRO A 193 -18.50 2.40 15.08
C PRO A 193 -19.43 1.38 15.72
N LYS A 194 -19.60 0.23 15.04
CA LYS A 194 -20.40 -0.93 15.49
C LYS A 194 -19.49 -2.15 15.58
N PRO A 195 -18.66 -2.25 16.63
CA PRO A 195 -17.73 -3.35 16.78
C PRO A 195 -18.48 -4.65 17.05
N THR A 196 -17.97 -5.77 16.56
CA THR A 196 -18.62 -7.09 16.63
C THR A 196 -18.77 -7.62 18.05
N ASN A 197 -17.90 -7.20 18.97
CA ASN A 197 -17.95 -7.54 20.39
C ASN A 197 -18.69 -6.48 21.24
N GLY A 198 -19.18 -5.40 20.62
CA GLY A 198 -19.84 -4.28 21.32
C GLY A 198 -18.92 -3.37 22.14
N GLU A 199 -17.64 -3.70 22.29
CA GLU A 199 -16.70 -2.93 23.11
C GLU A 199 -16.19 -1.69 22.38
N PHE A 200 -16.14 -0.56 23.08
CA PHE A 200 -15.68 0.72 22.52
C PHE A 200 -16.52 1.18 21.31
N ALA A 201 -17.81 0.86 21.30
CA ALA A 201 -18.75 1.32 20.29
C ALA A 201 -18.88 2.85 20.26
N ASP A 202 -19.32 3.38 19.11
CA ASP A 202 -19.48 4.82 18.90
C ASP A 202 -20.54 5.41 19.84
N GLY A 203 -20.42 6.71 20.11
CA GLY A 203 -21.31 7.43 21.04
C GLY A 203 -21.03 7.19 22.53
N THR A 204 -19.94 6.48 22.87
CA THR A 204 -19.48 6.31 24.26
C THR A 204 -18.14 7.02 24.48
N ASP A 205 -17.88 7.51 25.69
CA ASP A 205 -16.59 8.13 26.04
C ASP A 205 -15.43 7.14 25.85
N ALA A 206 -15.65 5.87 26.20
CA ALA A 206 -14.68 4.79 26.01
C ALA A 206 -14.40 4.53 24.51
N GLY A 207 -15.44 4.53 23.68
CA GLY A 207 -15.33 4.41 22.22
C GLY A 207 -14.57 5.58 21.60
N MET A 208 -14.89 6.80 22.02
CA MET A 208 -14.20 8.00 21.54
C MET A 208 -12.72 7.98 21.91
N LYS A 209 -12.41 7.67 23.18
CA LYS A 209 -11.02 7.52 23.64
C LYS A 209 -10.29 6.45 22.83
N ARG A 210 -10.93 5.30 22.57
CA ARG A 210 -10.32 4.21 21.78
C ARG A 210 -10.05 4.63 20.34
N ASN A 211 -10.97 5.33 19.69
CA ASN A 211 -10.79 5.87 18.34
C ASN A 211 -9.58 6.80 18.27
N VAL A 212 -9.46 7.72 19.24
CA VAL A 212 -8.28 8.60 19.37
C VAL A 212 -7.01 7.76 19.56
N ASP A 213 -6.96 6.90 20.58
CA ASP A 213 -5.78 6.13 20.95
C ASP A 213 -5.26 5.28 19.78
N MET A 214 -6.16 4.57 19.07
CA MET A 214 -5.79 3.71 17.94
C MET A 214 -5.15 4.51 16.80
N LYS A 215 -5.81 5.60 16.39
CA LYS A 215 -5.34 6.43 15.27
C LYS A 215 -4.04 7.14 15.62
N THR A 216 -3.94 7.72 16.82
CA THR A 216 -2.70 8.40 17.23
C THR A 216 -1.55 7.43 17.48
N SER A 217 -1.81 6.22 17.98
CA SER A 217 -0.78 5.20 18.14
C SER A 217 -0.16 4.81 16.80
N TRP A 218 -1.00 4.48 15.81
CA TRP A 218 -0.53 4.11 14.47
C TRP A 218 0.17 5.27 13.76
N LEU A 219 -0.43 6.47 13.81
CA LEU A 219 0.15 7.68 13.23
C LEU A 219 1.53 7.98 13.84
N THR A 220 1.65 7.90 15.17
CA THR A 220 2.93 8.11 15.88
C THR A 220 3.99 7.13 15.40
N GLN A 221 3.66 5.84 15.26
CA GLN A 221 4.62 4.83 14.80
C GLN A 221 5.11 5.13 13.38
N MET A 222 4.21 5.48 12.46
CA MET A 222 4.55 5.77 11.06
C MET A 222 5.40 7.03 10.89
N THR A 223 5.23 8.02 11.77
CA THR A 223 5.90 9.32 11.67
C THR A 223 7.01 9.50 12.71
N SER A 224 7.46 8.40 13.33
CA SER A 224 8.50 8.37 14.36
C SER A 224 9.91 8.41 13.77
N GLU A 225 10.88 8.77 14.60
CA GLU A 225 12.31 8.63 14.27
C GLU A 225 12.67 7.18 13.93
N ALA A 226 12.06 6.20 14.59
CA ALA A 226 12.25 4.79 14.28
C ALA A 226 11.83 4.47 12.82
N ALA A 227 10.67 4.95 12.37
CA ALA A 227 10.24 4.79 10.98
C ALA A 227 11.19 5.50 10.00
N TYR A 228 11.66 6.70 10.33
CA TYR A 228 12.65 7.41 9.52
C TYR A 228 13.97 6.62 9.41
N ASN A 229 14.46 6.05 10.51
CA ASN A 229 15.68 5.24 10.57
C ASN A 229 15.54 3.91 9.82
N LEU A 230 14.32 3.37 9.71
CA LEU A 230 14.02 2.22 8.85
C LEU A 230 14.12 2.54 7.35
N GLY A 231 14.05 3.82 6.97
CA GLY A 231 14.14 4.28 5.58
C GLY A 231 12.88 4.94 5.04
N VAL A 232 11.84 5.13 5.86
CA VAL A 232 10.60 5.80 5.45
C VAL A 232 10.88 7.28 5.15
N ARG A 233 10.46 7.74 3.97
CA ARG A 233 10.63 9.13 3.48
C ARG A 233 9.31 9.83 3.16
N LEU A 234 8.23 9.07 3.09
CA LEU A 234 6.87 9.57 2.87
C LEU A 234 5.91 8.68 3.65
N ALA A 235 4.92 9.29 4.30
CA ALA A 235 3.80 8.58 4.92
C ALA A 235 2.49 9.28 4.57
N MET A 236 1.53 8.53 4.05
CA MET A 236 0.23 9.02 3.61
C MET A 236 -0.88 8.34 4.39
N TRP A 237 -1.76 9.12 5.01
CA TRP A 237 -2.92 8.62 5.71
C TRP A 237 -4.15 8.54 4.80
N PHE A 238 -4.91 7.46 4.91
CA PHE A 238 -6.17 7.23 4.22
C PHE A 238 -7.32 7.84 5.04
N ASP A 239 -7.62 9.12 4.79
CA ASP A 239 -8.58 9.91 5.59
C ASP A 239 -10.04 9.72 5.11
N PHE A 240 -10.55 8.49 5.23
CA PHE A 240 -11.91 8.15 4.81
C PHE A 240 -12.65 7.33 5.87
N ALA A 241 -13.98 7.49 5.89
CA ALA A 241 -14.89 6.54 6.52
C ALA A 241 -15.71 5.86 5.42
N LYS A 242 -15.75 4.54 5.42
CA LYS A 242 -16.43 3.75 4.38
C LYS A 242 -17.11 2.52 4.99
N VAL A 243 -18.08 1.99 4.27
CA VAL A 243 -18.63 0.66 4.51
C VAL A 243 -17.87 -0.29 3.59
N GLU A 244 -17.21 -1.31 4.15
CA GLU A 244 -16.56 -2.34 3.36
C GLU A 244 -17.26 -3.68 3.53
N MET A 245 -17.48 -4.38 2.42
CA MET A 245 -18.04 -5.72 2.43
C MET A 245 -16.94 -6.72 2.77
N GLU A 246 -17.06 -7.40 3.91
CA GLU A 246 -16.17 -8.50 4.26
C GLU A 246 -16.80 -9.82 3.81
N GLY A 247 -16.05 -10.60 3.02
CA GLY A 247 -16.52 -11.89 2.49
C GLY A 247 -17.83 -11.81 1.67
N GLY A 248 -18.16 -10.63 1.14
CA GLY A 248 -19.38 -10.40 0.36
C GLY A 248 -20.71 -10.42 1.14
N SER A 249 -20.68 -10.49 2.49
CA SER A 249 -21.91 -10.79 3.27
C SER A 249 -22.21 -9.79 4.40
N VAL A 250 -21.20 -9.13 4.97
CA VAL A 250 -21.41 -8.15 6.06
C VAL A 250 -20.66 -6.87 5.74
N GLY A 251 -21.39 -5.76 5.66
CA GLY A 251 -20.80 -4.43 5.58
C GLY A 251 -20.28 -4.02 6.96
N LEU A 252 -18.96 -3.89 7.10
CA LEU A 252 -18.35 -3.31 8.28
C LEU A 252 -18.18 -1.81 8.07
N ASP A 253 -18.72 -1.03 9.01
CA ASP A 253 -18.42 0.40 9.12
C ASP A 253 -16.94 0.53 9.54
N ARG A 254 -16.11 1.08 8.66
CA ARG A 254 -14.67 1.27 8.84
C ARG A 254 -14.33 2.76 8.76
N ASP A 255 -13.97 3.33 9.90
CA ASP A 255 -13.60 4.73 10.05
C ASP A 255 -12.08 4.89 10.23
N PHE A 256 -11.40 5.23 9.14
CA PHE A 256 -9.98 5.60 9.17
C PHE A 256 -9.77 7.09 9.40
N ALA A 257 -10.83 7.90 9.33
CA ALA A 257 -10.69 9.35 9.18
C ALA A 257 -10.07 10.02 10.41
N LEU A 258 -9.02 10.80 10.21
CA LEU A 258 -8.47 11.71 11.20
C LEU A 258 -9.32 12.98 11.32
N THR A 259 -9.96 13.42 10.24
CA THR A 259 -10.60 14.75 10.18
C THR A 259 -12.08 14.75 10.55
N LYS A 260 -12.76 13.60 10.48
CA LYS A 260 -14.21 13.44 10.71
C LYS A 260 -14.65 13.88 12.11
N ASN A 261 -13.87 13.55 13.14
CA ASN A 261 -14.18 13.86 14.54
C ASN A 261 -13.17 14.87 15.10
N GLU A 262 -13.67 15.87 15.84
CA GLU A 262 -12.82 16.94 16.40
C GLU A 262 -11.76 16.43 17.36
N GLN A 263 -12.08 15.50 18.27
CA GLN A 263 -11.12 14.98 19.24
C GLN A 263 -9.99 14.20 18.55
N VAL A 264 -10.34 13.40 17.53
CA VAL A 264 -9.36 12.68 16.71
C VAL A 264 -8.48 13.66 15.94
N ARG A 265 -9.08 14.68 15.31
CA ARG A 265 -8.36 15.69 14.52
C ARG A 265 -7.36 16.47 15.38
N GLU A 266 -7.78 16.95 16.55
CA GLU A 266 -6.89 17.68 17.46
C GLU A 266 -5.77 16.79 18.01
N ALA A 267 -6.05 15.52 18.28
CA ALA A 267 -5.02 14.57 18.72
C ALA A 267 -4.02 14.26 17.60
N ALA A 268 -4.50 14.07 16.36
CA ALA A 268 -3.65 13.86 15.19
C ALA A 268 -2.77 15.09 14.90
N ARG A 269 -3.31 16.31 15.02
CA ARG A 269 -2.53 17.57 14.90
C ARG A 269 -1.36 17.59 15.89
N ARG A 270 -1.58 17.19 17.15
CA ARG A 270 -0.51 17.10 18.16
C ARG A 270 0.58 16.09 17.79
N VAL A 271 0.22 14.91 17.29
CA VAL A 271 1.20 13.91 16.83
C VAL A 271 2.04 14.46 15.67
N LEU A 272 1.38 15.03 14.66
CA LEU A 272 2.06 15.57 13.47
C LEU A 272 2.96 16.77 13.79
N ALA A 273 2.60 17.62 14.75
CA ALA A 273 3.41 18.75 15.19
C ALA A 273 4.79 18.32 15.76
N THR A 274 4.90 17.08 16.24
CA THR A 274 6.15 16.51 16.79
C THR A 274 6.80 15.47 15.86
N SER A 275 6.27 15.28 14.65
CA SER A 275 6.73 14.24 13.74
C SER A 275 8.03 14.59 13.02
N VAL A 276 8.85 13.56 12.73
CA VAL A 276 10.07 13.71 11.91
C VAL A 276 9.77 13.71 10.40
N ALA A 277 8.56 13.29 10.01
CA ALA A 277 8.08 13.26 8.63
C ALA A 277 7.14 14.45 8.40
N VAL A 278 7.65 15.51 7.77
CA VAL A 278 6.94 16.81 7.66
C VAL A 278 6.17 16.97 6.35
N GLY A 279 4.92 17.46 6.46
CA GLY A 279 4.28 18.40 5.53
C GLY A 279 2.83 18.05 5.16
N ALA A 280 1.80 18.90 5.26
CA ALA A 280 1.51 20.05 6.10
C ALA A 280 -0.02 19.99 6.37
N VAL A 281 -0.47 20.05 7.63
CA VAL A 281 -1.88 20.39 7.91
C VAL A 281 -1.93 21.90 7.84
N ARG A 282 -2.29 22.46 6.68
CA ARG A 282 -2.52 23.91 6.58
C ARG A 282 -3.83 24.25 7.29
N ASP A 283 -3.80 25.41 7.96
CA ASP A 283 -4.87 25.97 8.79
C ASP A 283 -6.24 25.98 8.10
#